data_AF-A0A2H0V7S4-F1
#
_entry.id   AF-A0A2H0V7S4-F1
#
_cell.length_a   1.000
_cell.length_b   1.000
_cell.length_c   1.000
_cell.angle_alpha   90.00
_cell.angle_beta   90.00
_cell.angle_gamma   90.00
#
_symmetry.space_group_name_H-M   'P 1'
#
loop_
_entity.id
_entity.type
_entity.pdbx_description
1 polymer ?
#
loop_
_entity_poly.entity_id
_entity_poly.type
_entity_poly.pdbx_seq_one_letter_code
_entity_poly.pdbx_strand_id
1 'polypeptide(L)'
;MNKELDKAYDPQKHEDSIYKKWEDSGFFNPDICVAKGICKKNADTYTVVLPPPNVTAKLHLGHVVMVAVTDALIRYNRMNGKRALWIPGTDHAAIATQNVVEKKLLEEEKKTRHDLGRKAFLEQVNAFAQKTKSNIINQLKKSGASLDWSREAFTLDEPRKKAVTQMFVDMYNEGAIYQGHRIVNWCPRCQSTLADDEVEHKEQNAKLYTFKYDKDFPFAISTTRPETKLGDTAVAVNPDDVRYKEYVGKELKVNFCGVDLNLKIIADKNVDPEFGTGALGVTPAHSMVDYEMAQKNSLEIKKVIDEEGKIINDLGQFGGKTVEEAKKLIVEELKERDLLEKQEDIKNNLSVCYRCDTAIEPLTSKQWFVGVDKKLKKLGNKTLKERAIEVAKSGEIKFVPERFTKRYLDWMENLHDWCISRQIWFGHQIPAYYKGDEIYVGLEKPKGDDWVQDEDVLDTWFSSGMWTFSTLGWPEKTKDLKTYHPTQVLETGYEIITLWVSRMIMMSLFAINEIPFKNVYLHGMILDKHGKKMSKSKG
;
A
#
# COMPACT_ATOMS: atom_id res chain seq x y z
N MET A 1 -17.12 40.97 43.01
CA MET A 1 -17.38 41.59 41.68
C MET A 1 -18.07 40.55 40.82
N ASN A 2 -19.31 40.81 40.40
CA ASN A 2 -19.94 40.00 39.36
C ASN A 2 -19.11 40.15 38.09
N LYS A 3 -18.58 39.05 37.55
CA LYS A 3 -17.98 39.06 36.21
C LYS A 3 -19.12 39.31 35.22
N GLU A 4 -19.20 40.52 34.67
CA GLU A 4 -20.01 40.75 33.47
C GLU A 4 -19.43 39.88 32.33
N LEU A 5 -20.31 39.14 31.67
CA LEU A 5 -19.97 38.38 30.47
C LEU A 5 -19.96 39.35 29.28
N ASP A 6 -18.96 39.23 28.42
CA ASP A 6 -18.89 40.00 27.17
C ASP A 6 -20.15 39.76 26.32
N LYS A 7 -20.62 40.81 25.60
CA LYS A 7 -21.80 40.73 24.73
C LYS A 7 -21.65 39.74 23.57
N ALA A 8 -20.41 39.47 23.16
CA ALA A 8 -20.08 38.53 22.10
C ALA A 8 -18.94 37.62 22.56
N TYR A 9 -19.08 36.32 22.28
CA TYR A 9 -18.02 35.35 22.54
C TYR A 9 -16.88 35.52 21.54
N ASP A 10 -15.65 35.65 22.04
CA ASP A 10 -14.42 35.68 21.25
C ASP A 10 -13.62 34.39 21.51
N PRO A 11 -13.66 33.40 20.61
CA PRO A 11 -12.98 32.12 20.81
C PRO A 11 -11.46 32.28 21.03
N GLN A 12 -10.83 33.25 20.37
CA GLN A 12 -9.38 33.45 20.43
C GLN A 12 -8.91 33.81 21.84
N LYS A 13 -9.74 34.48 22.63
CA LYS A 13 -9.43 34.86 24.02
C LYS A 13 -9.56 33.71 25.01
N HIS A 14 -10.28 32.64 24.66
CA HIS A 14 -10.73 31.64 25.64
C HIS A 14 -10.23 30.23 25.37
N GLU A 15 -10.25 29.76 24.12
CA GLU A 15 -10.04 28.35 23.77
C GLU A 15 -8.69 27.79 24.25
N ASP A 16 -7.60 28.53 24.07
CA ASP A 16 -6.26 28.07 24.48
C ASP A 16 -6.15 27.89 26.00
N SER A 17 -6.74 28.83 26.75
CA SER A 17 -6.75 28.75 28.22
C SER A 17 -7.63 27.60 28.73
N ILE A 18 -8.72 27.29 28.02
CA ILE A 18 -9.63 26.20 28.35
C ILE A 18 -8.95 24.86 28.05
N TYR A 19 -8.35 24.71 26.87
CA TYR A 19 -7.67 23.49 26.48
C TYR A 19 -6.52 23.17 27.44
N LYS A 20 -5.70 24.18 27.78
CA LYS A 20 -4.62 24.03 28.76
C LYS A 20 -5.14 23.49 30.10
N LYS A 21 -6.26 24.01 30.61
CA LYS A 21 -6.88 23.49 31.85
C LYS A 21 -7.32 22.03 31.71
N TRP A 22 -7.83 21.63 30.55
CA TRP A 22 -8.21 20.23 30.32
C TRP A 22 -7.00 19.32 30.27
N GLU A 23 -5.93 19.73 29.57
CA GLU A 23 -4.68 18.97 29.51
C GLU A 23 -4.04 18.84 30.91
N ASP A 24 -3.88 19.96 31.62
CA ASP A 24 -3.30 20.00 32.97
C ASP A 24 -4.11 19.18 34.00
N SER A 25 -5.41 18.99 33.76
CA SER A 25 -6.26 18.17 34.63
C SER A 25 -5.95 16.67 34.59
N GLY A 26 -5.36 16.18 33.49
CA GLY A 26 -5.13 14.76 33.21
C GLY A 26 -6.39 13.95 32.88
N PHE A 27 -7.56 14.55 32.75
CA PHE A 27 -8.83 13.83 32.52
C PHE A 27 -8.95 13.15 31.15
N PHE A 28 -8.01 13.40 30.24
CA PHE A 28 -7.93 12.65 28.98
C PHE A 28 -7.46 11.21 29.22
N ASN A 29 -6.72 10.96 30.30
CA ASN A 29 -6.25 9.63 30.68
C ASN A 29 -7.28 8.94 31.61
N PRO A 30 -7.87 7.80 31.18
CA PRO A 30 -8.88 7.09 31.97
C PRO A 30 -8.35 6.56 33.32
N ASP A 31 -7.05 6.29 33.47
CA ASP A 31 -6.49 5.84 34.74
C ASP A 31 -6.44 6.97 35.77
N ILE A 32 -6.20 8.21 35.33
CA ILE A 32 -6.30 9.40 36.18
C ILE A 32 -7.75 9.63 36.59
N CYS A 33 -8.71 9.43 35.68
CA CYS A 33 -10.13 9.49 36.00
C CYS A 33 -10.53 8.46 37.07
N VAL A 34 -9.99 7.24 37.01
CA VAL A 34 -10.19 6.23 38.05
C VAL A 34 -9.54 6.64 39.37
N ALA A 35 -8.29 7.11 39.34
CA ALA A 35 -7.56 7.53 40.53
C ALA A 35 -8.23 8.70 41.27
N LYS A 36 -8.84 9.62 40.51
CA LYS A 36 -9.58 10.78 41.03
C LYS A 36 -11.05 10.48 41.39
N GLY A 37 -11.50 9.22 41.26
CA GLY A 37 -12.88 8.84 41.56
C GLY A 37 -13.94 9.37 40.58
N ILE A 38 -13.52 9.89 39.42
CA ILE A 38 -14.43 10.35 38.35
C ILE A 38 -15.08 9.17 37.63
N CYS A 39 -14.37 8.04 37.53
CA CYS A 39 -14.82 6.81 36.89
C CYS A 39 -14.53 5.61 37.81
N LYS A 40 -15.43 4.61 37.83
CA LYS A 40 -15.22 3.40 38.63
C LYS A 40 -14.11 2.54 38.02
N LYS A 41 -13.29 1.90 38.86
CA LYS A 41 -12.22 0.99 38.42
C LYS A 41 -12.72 -0.15 37.52
N ASN A 42 -13.92 -0.65 37.78
CA ASN A 42 -14.58 -1.71 37.03
C ASN A 42 -15.61 -1.21 36.01
N ALA A 43 -15.62 0.08 35.67
CA ALA A 43 -16.48 0.60 34.62
C ALA A 43 -16.07 0.05 33.25
N ASP A 44 -17.05 -0.06 32.36
CA ASP A 44 -16.84 -0.46 30.97
C ASP A 44 -15.83 0.46 30.27
N THR A 45 -15.07 -0.10 29.34
CA THR A 45 -14.10 0.63 28.52
C THR A 45 -14.75 1.17 27.25
N TYR A 46 -14.21 2.28 26.75
CA TYR A 46 -14.53 2.81 25.43
C TYR A 46 -13.27 3.35 24.76
N THR A 47 -12.62 2.48 24.00
CA THR A 47 -11.36 2.71 23.31
C THR A 47 -11.60 3.06 21.85
N VAL A 48 -10.93 4.09 21.38
CA VAL A 48 -10.78 4.42 19.96
C VAL A 48 -9.31 4.75 19.70
N VAL A 49 -8.80 4.35 18.54
CA VAL A 49 -7.49 4.82 18.05
C VAL A 49 -7.70 6.02 17.15
N LEU A 50 -6.86 7.04 17.27
CA LEU A 50 -6.74 8.04 16.23
C LEU A 50 -6.09 7.38 15.00
N PRO A 51 -6.73 7.42 13.81
CA PRO A 51 -6.04 7.10 12.57
C PRO A 51 -4.80 8.00 12.46
N PRO A 52 -3.58 7.42 12.48
CA PRO A 52 -2.38 8.19 12.70
C PRO A 52 -2.13 9.08 11.48
N PRO A 53 -2.14 10.42 11.60
CA PRO A 53 -1.92 11.29 10.45
C PRO A 53 -0.47 11.13 9.95
N ASN A 54 -0.32 11.09 8.62
CA ASN A 54 0.98 10.96 7.96
C ASN A 54 1.84 12.21 8.23
N VAL A 55 3.11 12.01 8.59
CA VAL A 55 4.10 13.09 8.85
C VAL A 55 4.63 13.75 7.56
N THR A 56 3.76 13.96 6.58
CA THR A 56 4.07 14.53 5.27
C THR A 56 3.81 16.04 5.18
N ALA A 57 2.79 16.54 5.90
CA ALA A 57 2.44 17.97 5.94
C ALA A 57 1.37 18.24 7.03
N LYS A 58 0.98 19.51 7.17
CA LYS A 58 -0.11 19.98 8.07
C LYS A 58 -1.44 19.26 7.86
N LEU A 59 -2.29 19.22 8.88
CA LEU A 59 -3.67 18.71 8.79
C LEU A 59 -4.55 19.64 7.93
N HIS A 60 -5.59 19.06 7.34
CA HIS A 60 -6.65 19.73 6.56
C HIS A 60 -8.04 19.36 7.11
N LEU A 61 -9.11 19.98 6.59
CA LEU A 61 -10.48 19.80 7.08
C LEU A 61 -10.96 18.34 7.15
N GLY A 62 -10.57 17.49 6.19
CA GLY A 62 -10.84 16.04 6.27
C GLY A 62 -10.36 15.39 7.58
N HIS A 63 -9.19 15.77 8.11
CA HIS A 63 -8.71 15.27 9.40
C HIS A 63 -9.53 15.83 10.57
N VAL A 64 -10.01 17.07 10.46
CA VAL A 64 -10.77 17.73 11.53
C VAL A 64 -12.14 17.09 11.70
N VAL A 65 -12.77 16.60 10.61
CA VAL A 65 -14.05 15.86 10.69
C VAL A 65 -13.89 14.59 11.51
N MET A 66 -12.86 13.80 11.21
CA MET A 66 -12.50 12.59 11.95
C MET A 66 -12.29 12.89 13.44
N VAL A 67 -11.49 13.93 13.73
CA VAL A 67 -11.23 14.40 15.10
C VAL A 67 -12.52 14.82 15.80
N ALA A 68 -13.38 15.60 15.16
CA ALA A 68 -14.62 16.09 15.76
C ALA A 68 -15.60 14.96 16.08
N VAL A 69 -15.79 14.02 15.16
CA VAL A 69 -16.67 12.86 15.36
C VAL A 69 -16.15 11.99 16.49
N THR A 70 -14.86 11.62 16.44
CA THR A 70 -14.27 10.74 17.45
C THR A 70 -14.21 11.40 18.83
N ASP A 71 -13.86 12.69 18.91
CA ASP A 71 -13.84 13.42 20.18
C ASP A 71 -15.23 13.49 20.82
N ALA A 72 -16.29 13.69 20.02
CA ALA A 72 -17.67 13.67 20.50
C ALA A 72 -18.04 12.31 21.11
N LEU A 73 -17.68 11.20 20.44
CA LEU A 73 -17.90 9.84 20.95
C LEU A 73 -17.15 9.59 22.26
N ILE A 74 -15.88 10.02 22.33
CA ILE A 74 -15.03 9.87 23.50
C ILE A 74 -15.57 10.67 24.68
N ARG A 75 -15.91 11.94 24.47
CA ARG A 75 -16.47 12.81 25.51
C ARG A 75 -17.80 12.28 26.03
N TYR A 76 -18.69 11.87 25.14
CA TYR A 76 -19.98 11.27 25.50
C TYR A 76 -19.79 10.03 26.39
N ASN A 77 -18.93 9.09 25.97
CA ASN A 77 -18.70 7.87 26.75
C ASN A 77 -17.96 8.16 28.08
N ARG A 78 -17.03 9.12 28.10
CA ARG A 78 -16.36 9.59 29.33
C ARG A 78 -17.38 10.16 30.32
N MET A 79 -18.31 10.99 29.85
CA MET A 79 -19.38 11.59 30.66
C MET A 79 -20.38 10.54 31.17
N ASN A 80 -20.59 9.46 30.43
CA ASN A 80 -21.38 8.31 30.87
C ASN A 80 -20.63 7.37 31.83
N GLY A 81 -19.51 7.81 32.39
CA GLY A 81 -18.77 7.08 33.41
C GLY A 81 -17.95 5.90 32.89
N LYS A 82 -17.76 5.76 31.57
CA LYS A 82 -16.87 4.73 31.00
C LYS A 82 -15.42 5.16 31.08
N ARG A 83 -14.52 4.18 31.09
CA ARG A 83 -13.07 4.37 30.92
C ARG A 83 -12.79 4.64 29.44
N ALA A 84 -13.04 5.87 29.02
CA ALA A 84 -12.86 6.32 27.64
C ALA A 84 -11.37 6.58 27.34
N LEU A 85 -10.81 5.82 26.40
CA LEU A 85 -9.43 5.94 25.95
C LEU A 85 -9.42 6.36 24.48
N TRP A 86 -8.79 7.49 24.17
CA TRP A 86 -8.52 7.88 22.80
C TRP A 86 -7.02 7.97 22.58
N ILE A 87 -6.48 7.01 21.82
CA ILE A 87 -5.05 6.84 21.65
C ILE A 87 -4.54 7.79 20.56
N PRO A 88 -3.62 8.72 20.87
CA PRO A 88 -2.97 9.56 19.88
C PRO A 88 -1.82 8.86 19.17
N GLY A 89 -1.55 9.27 17.94
CA GLY A 89 -0.26 9.05 17.34
C GLY A 89 -0.17 9.52 15.90
N THR A 90 0.97 9.26 15.28
CA THR A 90 1.33 9.74 13.94
C THR A 90 2.03 8.64 13.15
N ASP A 91 1.89 8.70 11.82
CA ASP A 91 2.48 7.70 10.93
C ASP A 91 3.66 8.29 10.16
N HIS A 92 4.80 7.59 10.18
CA HIS A 92 5.98 7.89 9.39
C HIS A 92 5.70 7.98 7.88
N ALA A 93 4.73 7.23 7.35
CA ALA A 93 4.34 7.25 5.93
C ALA A 93 5.54 7.14 4.98
N ALA A 94 6.50 6.26 5.32
CA ALA A 94 7.76 5.92 4.64
C ALA A 94 8.00 6.63 3.29
N ILE A 95 7.45 6.05 2.21
CA ILE A 95 7.62 6.51 0.82
C ILE A 95 7.11 7.97 0.63
N ALA A 96 6.04 8.39 1.31
CA ALA A 96 5.45 9.72 1.11
C ALA A 96 6.32 10.79 1.77
N THR A 97 6.77 10.53 2.99
CA THR A 97 7.68 11.42 3.71
C THR A 97 9.02 11.51 2.99
N GLN A 98 9.56 10.38 2.54
CA GLN A 98 10.77 10.34 1.74
C GLN A 98 10.62 11.16 0.44
N ASN A 99 9.53 10.97 -0.31
CA ASN A 99 9.27 11.72 -1.55
C ASN A 99 9.18 13.25 -1.33
N VAL A 100 8.57 13.70 -0.23
CA VAL A 100 8.50 15.13 0.10
C VAL A 100 9.89 15.70 0.35
N VAL A 101 10.73 14.95 1.07
CA VAL A 101 12.11 15.36 1.37
C VAL A 101 12.99 15.32 0.12
N GLU A 102 12.87 14.29 -0.72
CA GLU A 102 13.58 14.21 -2.01
C GLU A 102 13.20 15.37 -2.94
N LYS A 103 11.90 15.68 -3.05
CA LYS A 103 11.43 16.81 -3.85
C LYS A 103 12.00 18.13 -3.33
N LYS A 104 11.95 18.33 -2.02
CA LYS A 104 12.51 19.52 -1.37
C LYS A 104 14.03 19.63 -1.60
N LEU A 105 14.76 18.53 -1.49
CA LEU A 105 16.20 18.47 -1.72
C LEU A 105 16.54 18.84 -3.18
N LEU A 106 15.78 18.33 -4.14
CA LEU A 106 15.97 18.64 -5.55
C LEU A 106 15.61 20.10 -5.88
N GLU A 107 14.58 20.65 -5.24
CA GLU A 107 14.14 22.04 -5.43
C GLU A 107 15.14 23.04 -4.83
N GLU A 108 15.55 22.83 -3.57
CA GLU A 108 16.38 23.76 -2.79
C GLU A 108 17.88 23.58 -3.02
N GLU A 109 18.37 22.35 -3.09
CA GLU A 109 19.81 22.04 -3.16
C GLU A 109 20.29 21.50 -4.51
N LYS A 110 19.37 21.17 -5.44
CA LYS A 110 19.68 20.49 -6.71
C LYS A 110 20.43 19.17 -6.55
N LYS A 111 20.22 18.50 -5.42
CA LYS A 111 20.79 17.18 -5.09
C LYS A 111 19.73 16.10 -5.04
N THR A 112 20.17 14.86 -5.18
CA THR A 112 19.40 13.64 -5.00
C THR A 112 19.78 12.95 -3.69
N ARG A 113 18.99 11.95 -3.27
CA ARG A 113 19.32 11.12 -2.09
C ARG A 113 20.68 10.44 -2.23
N HIS A 114 21.08 10.11 -3.46
CA HIS A 114 22.33 9.39 -3.75
C HIS A 114 23.55 10.30 -3.55
N ASP A 115 23.41 11.60 -3.83
CA ASP A 115 24.48 12.58 -3.62
C ASP A 115 24.80 12.78 -2.12
N LEU A 116 23.82 12.57 -1.24
CA LEU A 116 24.00 12.69 0.22
C LEU A 116 24.46 11.40 0.89
N GLY A 117 24.12 10.25 0.30
CA GLY A 117 24.25 8.94 0.94
C GLY A 117 23.18 8.67 2.00
N ARG A 118 22.98 7.38 2.32
CA ARG A 118 21.87 6.88 3.16
C ARG A 118 21.78 7.53 4.53
N LYS A 119 22.91 7.65 5.23
CA LYS A 119 22.95 8.17 6.61
C LYS A 119 22.49 9.64 6.67
N ALA A 120 23.15 10.51 5.90
CA ALA A 120 22.85 11.94 5.91
C ALA A 120 21.42 12.22 5.41
N PHE A 121 20.96 11.48 4.39
CA PHE A 121 19.59 11.59 3.92
C PHE A 121 18.56 11.22 5.00
N LEU A 122 18.77 10.12 5.73
CA LEU A 122 17.87 9.69 6.81
C LEU A 122 17.84 10.69 7.98
N GLU A 123 18.95 11.34 8.30
CA GLU A 123 18.99 12.42 9.29
C GLU A 123 18.07 13.59 8.87
N GLN A 124 18.11 14.01 7.61
CA GLN A 124 17.20 15.04 7.09
C GLN A 124 15.73 14.60 7.12
N VAL A 125 15.44 13.37 6.71
CA VAL A 125 14.07 12.83 6.74
C VAL A 125 13.52 12.78 8.17
N ASN A 126 14.33 12.34 9.13
CA ASN A 126 13.95 12.32 10.54
C ASN A 126 13.69 13.72 11.09
N ALA A 127 14.53 14.71 10.76
CA ALA A 127 14.34 16.10 11.18
C ALA A 127 13.02 16.67 10.62
N PHE A 128 12.72 16.39 9.35
CA PHE A 128 11.46 16.78 8.73
C PHE A 128 10.25 16.09 9.41
N ALA A 129 10.33 14.79 9.65
CA ALA A 129 9.27 14.01 10.30
C ALA A 129 8.95 14.56 11.70
N GLN A 130 9.96 14.87 12.51
CA GLN A 130 9.77 15.43 13.85
C GLN A 130 9.10 16.80 13.80
N LYS A 131 9.56 17.70 12.92
CA LYS A 131 8.94 19.03 12.76
C LYS A 131 7.47 18.92 12.34
N THR A 132 7.16 18.04 11.40
CA THR A 132 5.79 17.83 10.91
C THR A 132 4.90 17.20 11.98
N LYS A 133 5.42 16.23 12.72
CA LYS A 133 4.76 15.62 13.87
C LYS A 133 4.38 16.66 14.93
N SER A 134 5.30 17.54 15.33
CA SER A 134 5.01 18.61 16.29
C SER A 134 3.90 19.54 15.81
N ASN A 135 3.89 19.89 14.51
CA ASN A 135 2.82 20.70 13.93
C ASN A 135 1.46 19.98 13.98
N ILE A 136 1.42 18.69 13.63
CA ILE A 136 0.20 17.88 13.67
C ILE A 136 -0.37 17.83 15.10
N ILE A 137 0.48 17.57 16.10
CA ILE A 137 0.07 17.54 17.51
C ILE A 137 -0.51 18.89 17.92
N ASN A 138 0.17 19.99 17.59
CA ASN A 138 -0.34 21.33 17.90
C ASN A 138 -1.69 21.62 17.22
N GLN A 139 -1.90 21.16 15.98
CA GLN A 139 -3.20 21.31 15.30
C GLN A 139 -4.31 20.49 15.97
N LEU A 140 -4.02 19.26 16.40
CA LEU A 140 -4.97 18.41 17.14
C LEU A 140 -5.33 19.02 18.52
N LYS A 141 -4.33 19.57 19.22
CA LYS A 141 -4.55 20.30 20.47
C LYS A 141 -5.41 21.54 20.24
N LYS A 142 -5.09 22.33 19.20
CA LYS A 142 -5.81 23.55 18.85
C LYS A 142 -7.25 23.27 18.43
N SER A 143 -7.55 22.12 17.83
CA SER A 143 -8.92 21.70 17.53
C SER A 143 -9.71 21.20 18.76
N GLY A 144 -9.10 21.19 19.95
CA GLY A 144 -9.76 20.78 21.18
C GLY A 144 -9.80 19.27 21.41
N ALA A 145 -9.01 18.46 20.70
CA ALA A 145 -9.06 17.00 20.80
C ALA A 145 -8.70 16.51 22.22
N SER A 146 -9.57 15.70 22.83
CA SER A 146 -9.36 15.14 24.18
C SER A 146 -8.60 13.80 24.20
N LEU A 147 -7.53 13.77 23.40
CA LEU A 147 -6.60 12.65 23.23
C LEU A 147 -5.76 12.41 24.48
N ASP A 148 -5.48 11.15 24.79
CA ASP A 148 -4.57 10.80 25.89
C ASP A 148 -3.11 10.96 25.48
N TRP A 149 -2.59 12.18 25.56
CA TRP A 149 -1.21 12.51 25.20
C TRP A 149 -0.15 11.72 25.97
N SER A 150 -0.48 11.11 27.12
CA SER A 150 0.45 10.24 27.85
C SER A 150 0.75 8.92 27.12
N ARG A 151 -0.08 8.56 26.13
CA ARG A 151 0.04 7.36 25.29
C ARG A 151 0.33 7.67 23.83
N GLU A 152 0.92 8.84 23.55
CA GLU A 152 1.28 9.22 22.19
C GLU A 152 2.21 8.18 21.54
N ALA A 153 1.79 7.71 20.36
CA ALA A 153 2.54 6.73 19.59
C ALA A 153 3.09 7.30 18.28
N PHE A 154 4.20 6.74 17.81
CA PHE A 154 4.74 6.98 16.48
C PHE A 154 5.12 5.64 15.85
N THR A 155 4.79 5.42 14.58
CA THR A 155 5.00 4.12 13.94
C THR A 155 6.47 3.68 13.95
N LEU A 156 7.44 4.60 13.95
CA LEU A 156 8.88 4.28 14.07
C LEU A 156 9.45 4.47 15.49
N ASP A 157 8.63 4.54 16.55
CA ASP A 157 9.17 4.51 17.91
C ASP A 157 9.62 3.09 18.32
N GLU A 158 10.43 3.00 19.37
CA GLU A 158 11.04 1.73 19.81
C GLU A 158 10.00 0.63 20.13
N PRO A 159 8.89 0.90 20.85
CA PRO A 159 7.84 -0.09 21.04
C PRO A 159 7.24 -0.60 19.72
N ARG A 160 6.96 0.28 18.76
CA ARG A 160 6.36 -0.12 17.47
C ARG A 160 7.36 -0.82 16.55
N LYS A 161 8.65 -0.47 16.58
CA LYS A 161 9.70 -1.23 15.90
C LYS A 161 9.75 -2.68 16.40
N LYS A 162 9.74 -2.89 17.72
CA LYS A 162 9.70 -4.24 18.31
C LYS A 162 8.47 -5.02 17.87
N ALA A 163 7.29 -4.39 17.86
CA ALA A 163 6.06 -5.00 17.36
C ALA A 163 6.17 -5.42 15.89
N VAL A 164 6.65 -4.52 15.03
CA VAL A 164 6.83 -4.81 13.60
C VAL A 164 7.79 -5.99 13.38
N THR A 165 8.93 -5.98 14.05
CA THR A 165 9.92 -7.05 13.95
C THR A 165 9.36 -8.38 14.48
N GLN A 166 8.65 -8.37 15.61
CA GLN A 166 8.01 -9.57 16.15
C GLN A 166 6.96 -10.13 15.18
N MET A 167 6.10 -9.27 14.63
CA MET A 167 5.07 -9.69 13.68
C MET A 167 5.69 -10.35 12.45
N PHE A 168 6.73 -9.73 11.87
CA PHE A 168 7.40 -10.27 10.70
C PHE A 168 7.97 -11.67 10.98
N VAL A 169 8.70 -11.82 12.08
CA VAL A 169 9.29 -13.11 12.48
C VAL A 169 8.22 -14.16 12.76
N ASP A 170 7.14 -13.81 13.46
CA ASP A 170 6.04 -14.72 13.75
C ASP A 170 5.34 -15.19 12.47
N MET A 171 5.02 -14.26 11.56
CA MET A 171 4.38 -14.58 10.29
C MET A 171 5.32 -15.39 9.37
N TYR A 172 6.62 -15.11 9.37
CA TYR A 172 7.61 -15.89 8.63
C TYR A 172 7.71 -17.32 9.16
N ASN A 173 7.83 -17.50 10.47
CA ASN A 173 7.92 -18.81 11.11
C ASN A 173 6.66 -19.67 10.91
N GLU A 174 5.48 -19.04 10.83
CA GLU A 174 4.21 -19.71 10.51
C GLU A 174 4.07 -20.00 8.99
N GLY A 175 4.97 -19.46 8.16
CA GLY A 175 4.93 -19.59 6.69
C GLY A 175 3.93 -18.66 6.00
N ALA A 176 3.40 -17.66 6.72
CA ALA A 176 2.54 -16.61 6.20
C ALA A 176 3.34 -15.54 5.44
N ILE A 177 4.60 -15.30 5.81
CA ILE A 177 5.52 -14.46 5.03
C ILE A 177 6.50 -15.35 4.29
N TYR A 178 6.75 -15.03 3.02
CA TYR A 178 7.74 -15.70 2.19
C TYR A 178 8.44 -14.72 1.25
N GLN A 179 9.62 -15.10 0.76
CA GLN A 179 10.31 -14.38 -0.31
C GLN A 179 10.12 -15.14 -1.62
N GLY A 180 9.79 -14.44 -2.71
CA GLY A 180 9.56 -15.06 -4.01
C GLY A 180 9.81 -14.11 -5.16
N HIS A 181 10.06 -14.67 -6.35
CA HIS A 181 10.02 -13.92 -7.60
C HIS A 181 8.57 -13.84 -8.06
N ARG A 182 8.04 -12.62 -8.12
CA ARG A 182 6.73 -12.34 -8.69
C ARG A 182 6.78 -11.06 -9.48
N ILE A 183 5.80 -10.90 -10.35
CA ILE A 183 5.52 -9.62 -10.96
C ILE A 183 5.02 -8.63 -9.90
N VAL A 184 5.55 -7.42 -9.92
CA VAL A 184 5.25 -6.34 -8.98
C VAL A 184 5.02 -5.05 -9.74
N ASN A 185 4.20 -4.17 -9.18
CA ASN A 185 4.03 -2.82 -9.72
C ASN A 185 5.28 -2.01 -9.38
N TRP A 186 6.13 -1.70 -10.36
CA TRP A 186 7.32 -0.90 -10.17
C TRP A 186 7.10 0.54 -10.64
N CYS A 187 7.57 1.50 -9.86
CA CYS A 187 7.62 2.90 -10.28
C CYS A 187 9.05 3.30 -10.65
N PRO A 188 9.38 3.47 -11.95
CA PRO A 188 10.74 3.83 -12.39
C PRO A 188 11.26 5.13 -11.78
N ARG A 189 10.36 6.08 -11.48
CA ARG A 189 10.71 7.36 -10.86
C ARG A 189 11.02 7.25 -9.37
N CYS A 190 10.25 6.46 -8.62
CA CYS A 190 10.47 6.28 -7.18
C CYS A 190 11.52 5.19 -6.89
N GLN A 191 11.83 4.36 -7.88
CA GLN A 191 12.66 3.17 -7.77
C GLN A 191 12.20 2.27 -6.62
N SER A 192 10.90 1.97 -6.60
CA SER A 192 10.29 1.15 -5.55
C SER A 192 9.07 0.44 -6.09
N THR A 193 8.80 -0.73 -5.52
CA THR A 193 7.53 -1.43 -5.67
C THR A 193 6.36 -0.67 -5.04
N LEU A 194 5.17 -0.93 -5.56
CA LEU A 194 3.87 -0.45 -5.11
C LEU A 194 2.96 -1.67 -4.91
N ALA A 195 2.15 -1.67 -3.84
CA ALA A 195 1.05 -2.62 -3.74
C ALA A 195 -0.04 -2.28 -4.76
N ASP A 196 -0.90 -3.24 -5.11
CA ASP A 196 -2.01 -3.04 -6.06
C ASP A 196 -2.90 -1.86 -5.66
N ASP A 197 -3.12 -1.68 -4.35
CA ASP A 197 -3.93 -0.58 -3.81
C ASP A 197 -3.24 0.81 -3.90
N GLU A 198 -1.95 0.85 -4.25
CA GLU A 198 -1.18 2.08 -4.47
C GLU A 198 -1.10 2.47 -5.97
N VAL A 199 -1.82 1.72 -6.81
CA VAL A 199 -1.94 1.98 -8.25
C VAL A 199 -3.23 2.74 -8.54
N GLU A 200 -3.12 3.88 -9.22
CA GLU A 200 -4.27 4.60 -9.76
C GLU A 200 -4.41 4.34 -11.26
N HIS A 201 -5.63 4.40 -11.76
CA HIS A 201 -5.90 4.24 -13.19
C HIS A 201 -6.38 5.56 -13.78
N LYS A 202 -5.71 6.02 -14.84
CA LYS A 202 -6.07 7.23 -15.59
C LYS A 202 -6.43 6.90 -17.03
N GLU A 203 -7.59 7.38 -17.48
CA GLU A 203 -7.98 7.27 -18.88
C GLU A 203 -7.01 8.10 -19.76
N GLN A 204 -6.50 7.49 -20.81
CA GLN A 204 -5.66 8.15 -21.81
C GLN A 204 -6.02 7.67 -23.22
N ASN A 205 -5.60 8.47 -24.21
CA ASN A 205 -5.61 8.05 -25.60
C ASN A 205 -4.30 7.30 -25.89
N ALA A 206 -4.41 6.02 -26.23
CA ALA A 206 -3.31 5.17 -26.60
C ALA A 206 -3.46 4.72 -28.05
N LYS A 207 -2.36 4.24 -28.65
CA LYS A 207 -2.39 3.66 -30.00
C LYS A 207 -2.36 2.15 -29.91
N LEU A 208 -3.31 1.49 -30.57
CA LEU A 208 -3.34 0.06 -30.80
C LEU A 208 -2.64 -0.24 -32.12
N TYR A 209 -1.62 -1.08 -32.08
CA TYR A 209 -0.84 -1.51 -33.24
C TYR A 209 -1.22 -2.95 -33.56
N THR A 210 -1.57 -3.21 -34.82
CA THR A 210 -1.81 -4.56 -35.34
C THR A 210 -0.71 -4.92 -36.32
N PHE A 211 0.06 -5.97 -36.01
CA PHE A 211 1.22 -6.38 -36.81
C PHE A 211 1.49 -7.89 -36.69
N LYS A 212 2.29 -8.41 -37.62
CA LYS A 212 2.84 -9.77 -37.54
C LYS A 212 4.25 -9.76 -36.96
N TYR A 213 4.61 -10.77 -36.17
CA TYR A 213 5.98 -10.86 -35.63
C TYR A 213 7.03 -11.03 -36.72
N ASP A 214 6.70 -11.78 -37.76
CA ASP A 214 7.56 -12.08 -38.91
C ASP A 214 6.68 -12.36 -40.15
N LYS A 215 7.28 -12.36 -41.34
CA LYS A 215 6.58 -12.62 -42.61
C LYS A 215 5.94 -14.02 -42.64
N ASP A 216 6.62 -14.98 -42.04
CA ASP A 216 6.18 -16.38 -41.97
C ASP A 216 5.22 -16.65 -40.80
N PHE A 217 4.97 -15.66 -39.95
CA PHE A 217 4.04 -15.82 -38.83
C PHE A 217 2.59 -15.80 -39.33
N PRO A 218 1.75 -16.78 -38.94
CA PRO A 218 0.50 -17.08 -39.65
C PRO A 218 -0.60 -16.01 -39.53
N PHE A 219 -0.55 -15.14 -38.51
CA PHE A 219 -1.59 -14.13 -38.25
C PHE A 219 -1.04 -12.92 -37.48
N ALA A 220 -1.75 -11.80 -37.52
CA ALA A 220 -1.35 -10.60 -36.77
C ALA A 220 -1.86 -10.61 -35.32
N ILE A 221 -1.14 -9.91 -34.44
CA ILE A 221 -1.55 -9.63 -33.07
C ILE A 221 -1.83 -8.13 -32.89
N SER A 222 -2.64 -7.79 -31.88
CA SER A 222 -2.87 -6.39 -31.51
C SER A 222 -2.30 -6.07 -30.13
N THR A 223 -1.58 -4.95 -29.99
CA THR A 223 -1.10 -4.48 -28.69
C THR A 223 -0.93 -2.96 -28.63
N THR A 224 -1.02 -2.39 -27.43
CA THR A 224 -0.69 -0.99 -27.16
C THR A 224 0.78 -0.77 -26.81
N ARG A 225 1.51 -1.86 -26.53
CA ARG A 225 2.90 -1.89 -26.06
C ARG A 225 3.77 -2.76 -26.98
N PRO A 226 4.06 -2.33 -28.22
CA PRO A 226 4.92 -3.11 -29.12
C PRO A 226 6.34 -3.31 -28.56
N GLU A 227 6.81 -2.43 -27.68
CA GLU A 227 8.12 -2.53 -27.06
C GLU A 227 8.30 -3.71 -26.12
N THR A 228 7.22 -4.20 -25.49
CA THR A 228 7.31 -5.38 -24.62
C THR A 228 7.40 -6.67 -25.44
N LYS A 229 7.08 -6.63 -26.73
CA LYS A 229 7.01 -7.80 -27.62
C LYS A 229 8.37 -8.41 -27.97
N LEU A 230 9.45 -7.71 -27.65
CA LEU A 230 10.80 -8.26 -27.60
C LEU A 230 10.99 -9.37 -26.55
N GLY A 231 10.05 -9.54 -25.62
CA GLY A 231 10.10 -10.55 -24.55
C GLY A 231 8.96 -11.54 -24.58
N ASP A 232 8.25 -11.66 -25.70
CA ASP A 232 7.12 -12.57 -25.79
C ASP A 232 7.57 -14.02 -25.77
N THR A 233 6.82 -14.84 -25.04
CA THR A 233 7.04 -16.28 -24.91
C THR A 233 5.85 -17.09 -25.38
N ALA A 234 4.71 -16.45 -25.59
CA ALA A 234 3.51 -17.07 -26.11
C ALA A 234 2.61 -16.06 -26.85
N VAL A 235 1.62 -16.59 -27.56
CA VAL A 235 0.48 -15.83 -28.06
C VAL A 235 -0.78 -16.51 -27.53
N ALA A 236 -1.61 -15.76 -26.82
CA ALA A 236 -2.86 -16.22 -26.26
C ALA A 236 -4.02 -15.94 -27.22
N VAL A 237 -4.84 -16.96 -27.44
CA VAL A 237 -6.05 -16.89 -28.26
C VAL A 237 -7.23 -17.48 -27.49
N ASN A 238 -8.45 -17.08 -27.83
CA ASN A 238 -9.63 -17.67 -27.22
C ASN A 238 -9.84 -19.11 -27.77
N PRO A 239 -10.09 -20.13 -26.91
CA PRO A 239 -10.33 -21.50 -27.38
C PRO A 239 -11.56 -21.64 -28.30
N ASP A 240 -12.55 -20.76 -28.17
CA ASP A 240 -13.77 -20.80 -28.98
C ASP A 240 -13.60 -20.10 -30.33
N ASP A 241 -12.51 -19.34 -30.52
CA ASP A 241 -12.21 -18.64 -31.77
C ASP A 241 -11.71 -19.61 -32.84
N VAL A 242 -12.58 -19.88 -33.81
CA VAL A 242 -12.30 -20.79 -34.93
C VAL A 242 -11.11 -20.37 -35.80
N ARG A 243 -10.73 -19.09 -35.80
CA ARG A 243 -9.60 -18.57 -36.60
C ARG A 243 -8.26 -19.15 -36.14
N TYR A 244 -8.13 -19.47 -34.85
CA TYR A 244 -6.86 -19.83 -34.23
C TYR A 244 -6.78 -21.27 -33.71
N LYS A 245 -7.88 -22.04 -33.73
CA LYS A 245 -7.95 -23.40 -33.18
C LYS A 245 -6.84 -24.33 -33.67
N GLU A 246 -6.48 -24.26 -34.94
CA GLU A 246 -5.46 -25.12 -35.54
C GLU A 246 -4.02 -24.78 -35.11
N TYR A 247 -3.82 -23.62 -34.47
CA TYR A 247 -2.51 -23.16 -34.01
C TYR A 247 -2.26 -23.43 -32.53
N VAL A 248 -3.33 -23.63 -31.73
CA VAL A 248 -3.22 -23.88 -30.29
C VAL A 248 -2.32 -25.09 -30.01
N GLY A 249 -1.31 -24.88 -29.16
CA GLY A 249 -0.32 -25.88 -28.77
C GLY A 249 0.92 -25.95 -29.66
N LYS A 250 0.94 -25.26 -30.82
CA LYS A 250 2.14 -25.16 -31.66
C LYS A 250 3.17 -24.19 -31.07
N GLU A 251 4.44 -24.47 -31.33
CA GLU A 251 5.55 -23.56 -31.07
C GLU A 251 6.08 -23.01 -32.38
N LEU A 252 6.23 -21.69 -32.45
CA LEU A 252 6.67 -20.97 -33.63
C LEU A 252 7.91 -20.15 -33.27
N LYS A 253 8.99 -20.33 -34.04
CA LYS A 253 10.19 -19.51 -33.93
C LYS A 253 10.06 -18.33 -34.88
N VAL A 254 10.32 -17.13 -34.38
CA VAL A 254 10.23 -15.88 -35.16
C VAL A 254 11.40 -14.97 -34.83
N ASN A 255 11.81 -14.15 -35.79
CA ASN A 255 12.75 -13.06 -35.55
C ASN A 255 11.99 -11.74 -35.49
N PHE A 256 11.71 -11.26 -34.27
CA PHE A 256 11.02 -9.99 -34.07
C PHE A 256 12.05 -8.87 -33.90
N CYS A 257 12.18 -8.01 -34.91
CA CYS A 257 13.09 -6.85 -34.89
C CYS A 257 14.55 -7.20 -34.52
N GLY A 258 15.05 -8.34 -34.98
CA GLY A 258 16.40 -8.82 -34.68
C GLY A 258 16.53 -9.66 -33.40
N VAL A 259 15.43 -9.89 -32.67
CA VAL A 259 15.40 -10.76 -31.47
C VAL A 259 14.71 -12.08 -31.82
N ASP A 260 15.40 -13.19 -31.58
CA ASP A 260 14.84 -14.53 -31.79
C ASP A 260 13.90 -14.92 -30.63
N LEU A 261 12.64 -15.18 -30.96
CA LEU A 261 11.61 -15.58 -30.01
C LEU A 261 11.12 -17.00 -30.33
N ASN A 262 10.80 -17.76 -29.28
CA ASN A 262 10.06 -19.02 -29.38
C ASN A 262 8.68 -18.82 -28.75
N LEU A 263 7.65 -18.74 -29.59
CA LEU A 263 6.29 -18.40 -29.18
C LEU A 263 5.41 -19.65 -29.16
N LYS A 264 4.90 -20.01 -27.99
CA LYS A 264 3.88 -21.04 -27.85
C LYS A 264 2.48 -20.46 -28.01
N ILE A 265 1.63 -21.06 -28.84
CA ILE A 265 0.23 -20.61 -28.94
C ILE A 265 -0.58 -21.27 -27.82
N ILE A 266 -1.14 -20.47 -26.93
CA ILE A 266 -1.92 -20.94 -25.76
C ILE A 266 -3.38 -20.54 -25.89
N ALA A 267 -4.27 -21.34 -25.30
CA ALA A 267 -5.69 -21.03 -25.24
C ALA A 267 -6.06 -20.46 -23.86
N ASP A 268 -6.68 -19.28 -23.83
CA ASP A 268 -7.21 -18.67 -22.61
C ASP A 268 -8.58 -18.04 -22.88
N LYS A 269 -9.58 -18.39 -22.06
CA LYS A 269 -10.97 -17.94 -22.21
C LYS A 269 -11.17 -16.45 -21.90
N ASN A 270 -10.22 -15.83 -21.21
CA ASN A 270 -10.26 -14.41 -20.88
C ASN A 270 -9.81 -13.52 -22.04
N VAL A 271 -9.29 -14.11 -23.12
CA VAL A 271 -8.98 -13.37 -24.36
C VAL A 271 -10.29 -13.05 -25.08
N ASP A 272 -10.52 -11.77 -25.35
CA ASP A 272 -11.68 -11.31 -26.11
C ASP A 272 -11.44 -11.53 -27.61
N PRO A 273 -12.23 -12.38 -28.31
CA PRO A 273 -12.11 -12.59 -29.75
C PRO A 273 -12.42 -11.35 -30.60
N GLU A 274 -13.24 -10.42 -30.07
CA GLU A 274 -13.69 -9.23 -30.81
C GLU A 274 -12.70 -8.06 -30.67
N PHE A 275 -11.82 -8.07 -29.66
CA PHE A 275 -10.84 -7.02 -29.45
C PHE A 275 -9.60 -7.20 -30.33
N GLY A 276 -9.31 -6.21 -31.18
CA GLY A 276 -8.16 -6.26 -32.09
C GLY A 276 -8.26 -7.44 -33.06
N THR A 277 -7.25 -8.30 -33.10
CA THR A 277 -7.29 -9.54 -33.90
C THR A 277 -7.90 -10.73 -33.15
N GLY A 278 -8.19 -10.63 -31.85
CA GLY A 278 -8.53 -11.78 -31.01
C GLY A 278 -7.32 -12.65 -30.62
N ALA A 279 -6.10 -12.21 -30.97
CA ALA A 279 -4.83 -12.81 -30.57
C ALA A 279 -3.95 -11.79 -29.85
N LEU A 280 -3.48 -12.15 -28.66
CA LEU A 280 -2.69 -11.29 -27.78
C LEU A 280 -1.30 -11.90 -27.58
N GLY A 281 -0.24 -11.13 -27.84
CA GLY A 281 1.11 -11.52 -27.43
C GLY A 281 1.24 -11.55 -25.91
N VAL A 282 1.87 -12.58 -25.35
CA VAL A 282 2.05 -12.77 -23.90
C VAL A 282 3.48 -12.40 -23.53
N THR A 283 3.64 -11.32 -22.77
CA THR A 283 4.92 -10.84 -22.21
C THR A 283 4.92 -11.00 -20.67
N PRO A 284 5.30 -12.17 -20.13
CA PRO A 284 5.06 -12.49 -18.71
C PRO A 284 5.74 -11.55 -17.70
N ALA A 285 6.86 -10.93 -18.08
CA ALA A 285 7.58 -10.04 -17.17
C ALA A 285 6.98 -8.64 -17.04
N HIS A 286 6.06 -8.24 -17.94
CA HIS A 286 5.59 -6.86 -18.11
C HIS A 286 4.06 -6.67 -18.05
N SER A 287 3.31 -7.72 -17.71
CA SER A 287 1.86 -7.69 -17.53
C SER A 287 1.43 -8.71 -16.48
N MET A 288 0.61 -8.27 -15.51
CA MET A 288 0.07 -9.14 -14.46
C MET A 288 -0.75 -10.29 -15.04
N VAL A 289 -1.58 -9.99 -16.05
CA VAL A 289 -2.43 -10.98 -16.74
C VAL A 289 -1.56 -12.00 -17.49
N ASP A 290 -0.52 -11.52 -18.18
CA ASP A 290 0.39 -12.36 -18.95
C ASP A 290 1.22 -13.26 -18.02
N TYR A 291 1.61 -12.75 -16.85
CA TYR A 291 2.28 -13.51 -15.80
C TYR A 291 1.40 -14.66 -15.29
N GLU A 292 0.12 -14.43 -15.04
CA GLU A 292 -0.81 -15.50 -14.64
C GLU A 292 -0.97 -16.57 -15.74
N MET A 293 -1.07 -16.15 -17.01
CA MET A 293 -1.09 -17.07 -18.14
C MET A 293 0.21 -17.90 -18.21
N ALA A 294 1.35 -17.27 -17.97
CA ALA A 294 2.65 -17.93 -17.92
C ALA A 294 2.75 -18.95 -16.80
N GLN A 295 2.27 -18.62 -15.60
CA GLN A 295 2.23 -19.57 -14.47
C GLN A 295 1.36 -20.78 -14.78
N LYS A 296 0.17 -20.58 -15.36
CA LYS A 296 -0.76 -21.67 -15.72
C LYS A 296 -0.18 -22.59 -16.81
N ASN A 297 0.61 -22.04 -17.73
CA ASN A 297 1.13 -22.76 -18.89
C ASN A 297 2.63 -23.11 -18.81
N SER A 298 3.27 -22.84 -17.67
CA SER A 298 4.71 -23.05 -17.44
C SER A 298 5.59 -22.38 -18.51
N LEU A 299 5.29 -21.12 -18.83
CA LEU A 299 6.06 -20.34 -19.81
C LEU A 299 7.30 -19.70 -19.14
N GLU A 300 8.34 -19.51 -19.94
CA GLU A 300 9.54 -18.77 -19.53
C GLU A 300 9.17 -17.30 -19.26
N ILE A 301 9.85 -16.66 -18.30
CA ILE A 301 9.65 -15.25 -17.96
C ILE A 301 10.90 -14.48 -18.42
N LYS A 302 10.77 -13.72 -19.51
CA LYS A 302 11.85 -12.89 -20.06
C LYS A 302 11.60 -11.42 -19.74
N LYS A 303 12.52 -10.82 -18.98
CA LYS A 303 12.51 -9.38 -18.68
C LYS A 303 13.13 -8.61 -19.86
N VAL A 304 12.47 -7.54 -20.27
CA VAL A 304 12.84 -6.67 -21.42
C VAL A 304 13.17 -5.26 -20.96
N ILE A 305 12.39 -4.75 -20.00
CA ILE A 305 12.53 -3.41 -19.43
C ILE A 305 13.15 -3.54 -18.04
N ASP A 306 14.13 -2.70 -17.73
CA ASP A 306 14.80 -2.63 -16.44
C ASP A 306 14.07 -1.70 -15.43
N GLU A 307 14.62 -1.62 -14.23
CA GLU A 307 14.14 -0.79 -13.12
C GLU A 307 14.21 0.72 -13.42
N GLU A 308 15.00 1.15 -14.41
CA GLU A 308 15.10 2.55 -14.84
C GLU A 308 14.02 2.91 -15.88
N GLY A 309 13.24 1.93 -16.35
CA GLY A 309 12.30 2.11 -17.45
C GLY A 309 13.01 2.22 -18.80
N LYS A 310 14.13 1.52 -18.97
CA LYS A 310 14.85 1.39 -20.23
C LYS A 310 14.87 -0.06 -20.70
N ILE A 311 15.06 -0.26 -22.00
CA ILE A 311 15.24 -1.59 -22.56
C ILE A 311 16.61 -2.13 -22.14
N ILE A 312 16.67 -3.38 -21.69
CA ILE A 312 17.91 -4.05 -21.29
C ILE A 312 18.89 -4.07 -22.48
N ASN A 313 20.17 -3.79 -22.20
CA ASN A 313 21.20 -3.55 -23.21
C ASN A 313 21.37 -4.66 -24.26
N ASP A 314 21.07 -5.91 -23.90
CA ASP A 314 21.32 -7.08 -24.76
C ASP A 314 20.25 -7.28 -25.86
N LEU A 315 19.26 -6.39 -25.97
CA LEU A 315 18.16 -6.47 -26.94
C LEU A 315 18.45 -5.68 -28.23
N GLY A 316 19.64 -5.89 -28.80
CA GLY A 316 20.04 -5.34 -30.07
C GLY A 316 20.01 -3.81 -30.11
N GLN A 317 19.47 -3.24 -31.20
CA GLN A 317 19.46 -1.79 -31.41
C GLN A 317 18.57 -1.00 -30.43
N PHE A 318 17.75 -1.69 -29.63
CA PHE A 318 16.86 -1.08 -28.64
C PHE A 318 17.51 -0.92 -27.27
N GLY A 319 18.60 -1.65 -27.00
CA GLY A 319 19.27 -1.66 -25.71
C GLY A 319 19.65 -0.26 -25.22
N GLY A 320 19.38 0.02 -23.96
CA GLY A 320 19.69 1.28 -23.27
C GLY A 320 18.76 2.45 -23.63
N LYS A 321 17.81 2.27 -24.55
CA LYS A 321 16.82 3.31 -24.91
C LYS A 321 15.65 3.32 -23.94
N THR A 322 15.00 4.47 -23.84
CA THR A 322 13.74 4.58 -23.09
C THR A 322 12.62 3.78 -23.78
N VAL A 323 11.62 3.35 -23.00
CA VAL A 323 10.41 2.65 -23.51
C VAL A 323 9.78 3.38 -24.71
N GLU A 324 9.66 4.70 -24.65
CA GLU A 324 9.06 5.50 -25.73
C GLU A 324 9.94 5.59 -26.98
N GLU A 325 11.26 5.65 -26.83
CA GLU A 325 12.20 5.62 -27.97
C GLU A 325 12.21 4.24 -28.64
N ALA A 326 12.27 3.18 -27.84
CA ALA A 326 12.21 1.81 -28.33
C ALA A 326 10.90 1.53 -29.07
N LYS A 327 9.77 1.98 -28.52
CA LYS A 327 8.46 1.90 -29.15
C LYS A 327 8.43 2.54 -30.54
N LYS A 328 9.01 3.74 -30.69
CA LYS A 328 9.06 4.43 -31.99
C LYS A 328 9.89 3.63 -33.00
N LEU A 329 11.07 3.18 -32.61
CA LEU A 329 11.97 2.42 -33.48
C LEU A 329 11.37 1.08 -33.93
N ILE A 330 10.72 0.34 -33.02
CA ILE A 330 10.04 -0.92 -33.36
C ILE A 330 8.91 -0.66 -34.37
N VAL A 331 8.13 0.40 -34.18
CA VAL A 331 7.06 0.75 -35.12
C VAL A 331 7.62 1.16 -36.48
N GLU A 332 8.75 1.87 -36.53
CA GLU A 332 9.43 2.22 -37.78
C GLU A 332 9.95 0.96 -38.49
N GLU A 333 10.60 0.05 -37.77
CA GLU A 333 11.09 -1.21 -38.33
C GLU A 333 9.95 -2.11 -38.85
N LEU A 334 8.82 -2.15 -38.14
CA LEU A 334 7.63 -2.88 -38.61
C LEU A 334 7.04 -2.29 -39.89
N LYS A 335 7.15 -0.98 -40.09
CA LYS A 335 6.74 -0.32 -41.35
C LYS A 335 7.72 -0.61 -42.48
N GLU A 336 9.02 -0.53 -42.21
CA GLU A 336 10.06 -0.82 -43.20
C GLU A 336 10.03 -2.27 -43.68
N ARG A 337 9.67 -3.21 -42.79
CA ARG A 337 9.54 -4.64 -43.10
C ARG A 337 8.16 -5.03 -43.68
N ASP A 338 7.23 -4.08 -43.82
CA ASP A 338 5.83 -4.31 -44.26
C ASP A 338 5.06 -5.32 -43.39
N LEU A 339 5.28 -5.25 -42.07
CA LEU A 339 4.65 -6.13 -41.08
C LEU A 339 3.56 -5.44 -40.26
N LEU A 340 3.48 -4.10 -40.30
CA LEU A 340 2.45 -3.31 -39.63
C LEU A 340 1.18 -3.23 -40.51
N GLU A 341 0.10 -3.86 -40.08
CA GLU A 341 -1.17 -3.89 -40.82
C GLU A 341 -2.06 -2.69 -40.51
N LYS A 342 -2.14 -2.28 -39.24
CA LYS A 342 -3.07 -1.23 -38.80
C LYS A 342 -2.57 -0.48 -37.57
N GLN A 343 -2.96 0.79 -37.47
CA GLN A 343 -2.73 1.64 -36.30
C GLN A 343 -4.01 2.42 -35.98
N GLU A 344 -4.54 2.26 -34.77
CA GLU A 344 -5.81 2.85 -34.34
C GLU A 344 -5.64 3.59 -33.01
N ASP A 345 -6.37 4.69 -32.85
CA ASP A 345 -6.43 5.39 -31.57
C ASP A 345 -7.53 4.75 -30.72
N ILE A 346 -7.18 4.29 -29.52
CA ILE A 346 -8.09 3.70 -28.55
C ILE A 346 -8.00 4.44 -27.22
N LYS A 347 -9.04 4.31 -26.40
CA LYS A 347 -8.97 4.74 -25.01
C LYS A 347 -8.60 3.56 -24.13
N ASN A 348 -7.64 3.75 -23.24
CA ASN A 348 -7.32 2.77 -22.21
C ASN A 348 -7.09 3.44 -20.86
N ASN A 349 -7.03 2.60 -19.82
CA ASN A 349 -6.73 3.03 -18.45
C ASN A 349 -5.28 2.72 -18.14
N LEU A 350 -4.44 3.74 -18.05
CA LEU A 350 -3.03 3.61 -17.67
C LEU A 350 -2.91 3.47 -16.15
N SER A 351 -2.18 2.44 -15.71
CA SER A 351 -1.73 2.33 -14.32
C SER A 351 -0.64 3.35 -14.04
N VAL A 352 -0.88 4.23 -13.07
CA VAL A 352 0.06 5.28 -12.65
C VAL A 352 0.27 5.23 -11.14
N CYS A 353 1.45 5.65 -10.70
CA CYS A 353 1.76 5.76 -9.29
C CYS A 353 0.91 6.87 -8.65
N TYR A 354 0.16 6.55 -7.58
CA TYR A 354 -0.74 7.50 -6.91
C TYR A 354 -0.05 8.77 -6.34
N ARG A 355 1.29 8.74 -6.20
CA ARG A 355 2.08 9.81 -5.57
C ARG A 355 2.76 10.75 -6.56
N CYS A 356 3.26 10.20 -7.67
CA CYS A 356 4.10 10.92 -8.62
C CYS A 356 3.55 10.91 -10.06
N ASP A 357 2.41 10.25 -10.29
CA ASP A 357 1.71 10.17 -11.57
C ASP A 357 2.49 9.50 -12.71
N THR A 358 3.69 8.97 -12.44
CA THR A 358 4.49 8.21 -13.40
C THR A 358 3.81 6.90 -13.74
N ALA A 359 3.85 6.51 -15.02
CA ALA A 359 3.39 5.20 -15.48
C ALA A 359 4.09 4.08 -14.72
N ILE A 360 3.31 3.10 -14.27
CA ILE A 360 3.82 1.92 -13.58
C ILE A 360 4.31 0.92 -14.62
N GLU A 361 5.48 0.36 -14.36
CA GLU A 361 6.01 -0.77 -15.12
C GLU A 361 5.82 -2.04 -14.28
N PRO A 362 5.02 -3.01 -14.72
CA PRO A 362 5.06 -4.33 -14.11
C PRO A 362 6.43 -4.95 -14.37
N LEU A 363 7.12 -5.40 -13.32
CA LEU A 363 8.43 -6.06 -13.43
C LEU A 363 8.45 -7.31 -12.57
N THR A 364 9.21 -8.32 -12.99
CA THR A 364 9.53 -9.44 -12.10
C THR A 364 10.62 -9.04 -11.12
N SER A 365 10.38 -9.26 -9.83
CA SER A 365 11.33 -8.91 -8.78
C SER A 365 11.25 -9.90 -7.62
N LYS A 366 12.39 -10.13 -6.98
CA LYS A 366 12.49 -10.93 -5.74
C LYS A 366 12.05 -10.04 -4.58
N GLN A 367 10.90 -10.33 -3.99
CA GLN A 367 10.28 -9.48 -2.97
C GLN A 367 9.70 -10.32 -1.83
N TRP A 368 9.39 -9.68 -0.71
CA TRP A 368 8.72 -10.28 0.44
C TRP A 368 7.21 -10.10 0.33
N PHE A 369 6.47 -11.19 0.56
CA PHE A 369 5.02 -11.23 0.45
C PHE A 369 4.37 -11.80 1.71
N VAL A 370 3.20 -11.27 2.05
CA VAL A 370 2.25 -11.93 2.95
C VAL A 370 1.33 -12.80 2.10
N GLY A 371 1.42 -14.11 2.30
CA GLY A 371 0.56 -15.13 1.69
C GLY A 371 -0.84 -15.10 2.28
N VAL A 372 -1.75 -14.34 1.69
CA VAL A 372 -3.11 -14.14 2.25
C VAL A 372 -4.00 -15.38 2.11
N ASP A 373 -3.68 -16.23 1.13
CA ASP A 373 -4.33 -17.52 0.84
C ASP A 373 -3.62 -18.72 1.46
N LYS A 374 -2.53 -18.49 2.19
CA LYS A 374 -1.83 -19.58 2.89
C LYS A 374 -2.66 -20.03 4.09
N LYS A 375 -2.94 -21.34 4.18
CA LYS A 375 -3.55 -21.95 5.37
C LYS A 375 -2.54 -21.96 6.51
N LEU A 376 -2.91 -21.37 7.65
CA LEU A 376 -2.04 -21.22 8.82
C LEU A 376 -2.56 -22.08 9.96
N LYS A 377 -1.69 -22.83 10.64
CA LYS A 377 -2.07 -23.67 11.79
C LYS A 377 -2.55 -22.80 12.93
N LYS A 378 -1.90 -21.65 13.15
CA LYS A 378 -2.28 -20.64 14.16
C LYS A 378 -3.72 -20.15 14.01
N LEU A 379 -4.28 -20.20 12.80
CA LEU A 379 -5.66 -19.79 12.49
C LEU A 379 -6.63 -20.97 12.35
N GLY A 380 -6.27 -22.15 12.85
CA GLY A 380 -7.10 -23.35 12.73
C GLY A 380 -7.20 -23.88 11.30
N ASN A 381 -6.09 -23.82 10.55
CA ASN A 381 -5.99 -24.18 9.12
C ASN A 381 -6.85 -23.33 8.17
N LYS A 382 -7.26 -22.14 8.62
CA LYS A 382 -7.85 -21.11 7.77
C LYS A 382 -6.77 -20.15 7.26
N THR A 383 -7.08 -19.43 6.19
CA THR A 383 -6.22 -18.36 5.65
C THR A 383 -6.48 -17.02 6.36
N LEU A 384 -5.57 -16.05 6.20
CA LEU A 384 -5.79 -14.68 6.70
C LEU A 384 -7.06 -14.08 6.10
N LYS A 385 -7.26 -14.30 4.78
CA LYS A 385 -8.44 -13.86 4.03
C LYS A 385 -9.72 -14.50 4.57
N GLU A 386 -9.74 -15.82 4.75
CA GLU A 386 -10.92 -16.56 5.24
C GLU A 386 -11.35 -16.08 6.62
N ARG A 387 -10.41 -15.92 7.56
CA ARG A 387 -10.71 -15.43 8.91
C ARG A 387 -11.23 -13.99 8.91
N ALA A 388 -10.63 -13.13 8.10
CA ALA A 388 -11.03 -11.73 7.98
C ALA A 388 -12.41 -11.55 7.31
N ILE A 389 -12.78 -12.45 6.39
CA ILE A 389 -14.13 -12.53 5.81
C ILE A 389 -15.13 -13.04 6.83
N GLU A 390 -14.77 -14.08 7.60
CA GLU A 390 -15.64 -14.73 8.58
C GLU A 390 -16.13 -13.74 9.65
N VAL A 391 -15.23 -12.95 10.25
CA VAL A 391 -15.61 -11.99 11.31
C VAL A 391 -16.46 -10.82 10.79
N ALA A 392 -16.37 -10.52 9.49
CA ALA A 392 -17.24 -9.53 8.85
C ALA A 392 -18.61 -10.13 8.51
N LYS A 393 -18.67 -11.37 8.01
CA LYS A 393 -19.93 -12.07 7.70
C LYS A 393 -20.71 -12.47 8.97
N SER A 394 -20.03 -12.81 10.06
CA SER A 394 -20.66 -13.16 11.35
C SER A 394 -21.26 -11.95 12.08
N GLY A 395 -20.86 -10.74 11.71
CA GLY A 395 -21.28 -9.50 12.39
C GLY A 395 -20.51 -9.21 13.69
N GLU A 396 -19.41 -9.92 13.95
CA GLU A 396 -18.46 -9.58 15.01
C GLU A 396 -17.85 -8.18 14.79
N ILE A 397 -17.60 -7.84 13.52
CA ILE A 397 -17.24 -6.48 13.08
C ILE A 397 -18.41 -5.88 12.31
N LYS A 398 -18.91 -4.73 12.77
CA LYS A 398 -20.02 -4.01 12.15
C LYS A 398 -19.55 -2.78 11.39
N PHE A 399 -19.75 -2.75 10.08
CA PHE A 399 -19.47 -1.57 9.25
C PHE A 399 -20.66 -0.60 9.26
N VAL A 400 -20.38 0.67 9.44
CA VAL A 400 -21.38 1.76 9.48
C VAL A 400 -20.94 2.85 8.51
N PRO A 401 -21.73 3.17 7.47
CA PRO A 401 -22.97 2.51 7.05
C PRO A 401 -22.78 1.07 6.54
N GLU A 402 -23.82 0.23 6.69
CA GLU A 402 -23.80 -1.21 6.38
C GLU A 402 -23.42 -1.54 4.94
N ARG A 403 -23.71 -0.66 3.98
CA ARG A 403 -23.35 -0.83 2.56
C ARG A 403 -21.84 -1.10 2.34
N PHE A 404 -20.98 -0.65 3.26
CA PHE A 404 -19.55 -0.86 3.17
C PHE A 404 -19.11 -2.30 3.49
N THR A 405 -19.96 -3.10 4.15
CA THR A 405 -19.71 -4.52 4.35
C THR A 405 -19.52 -5.23 3.02
N LYS A 406 -20.39 -4.98 2.03
CA LYS A 406 -20.27 -5.58 0.70
C LYS A 406 -18.95 -5.18 0.03
N ARG A 407 -18.61 -3.87 0.04
CA ARG A 407 -17.36 -3.38 -0.53
C ARG A 407 -16.13 -4.04 0.11
N TYR A 408 -16.14 -4.22 1.42
CA TYR A 408 -15.07 -4.90 2.15
C TYR A 408 -14.96 -6.37 1.72
N LEU A 409 -16.09 -7.09 1.67
CA LEU A 409 -16.13 -8.50 1.29
C LEU A 409 -15.69 -8.72 -0.16
N ASP A 410 -16.21 -7.94 -1.11
CA ASP A 410 -15.85 -8.01 -2.53
C ASP A 410 -14.33 -7.80 -2.71
N TRP A 411 -13.73 -6.88 -1.95
CA TRP A 411 -12.28 -6.67 -2.00
C TRP A 411 -11.51 -7.81 -1.34
N MET A 412 -11.94 -8.27 -0.16
CA MET A 412 -11.27 -9.38 0.53
C MET A 412 -11.27 -10.64 -0.32
N GLU A 413 -12.36 -10.97 -0.99
CA GLU A 413 -12.49 -12.18 -1.83
C GLU A 413 -11.48 -12.18 -3.00
N ASN A 414 -11.15 -11.01 -3.55
CA ASN A 414 -10.22 -10.82 -4.67
C ASN A 414 -8.80 -10.39 -4.22
N LEU A 415 -8.52 -10.40 -2.92
CA LEU A 415 -7.22 -10.00 -2.40
C LEU A 415 -6.14 -11.02 -2.76
N HIS A 416 -5.08 -10.55 -3.42
CA HIS A 416 -3.86 -11.30 -3.71
C HIS A 416 -2.81 -11.15 -2.60
N ASP A 417 -1.75 -11.96 -2.70
CA ASP A 417 -0.60 -11.89 -1.81
C ASP A 417 -0.02 -10.47 -1.77
N TRP A 418 0.16 -9.96 -0.56
CA TRP A 418 0.52 -8.57 -0.35
C TRP A 418 2.04 -8.41 -0.35
N CYS A 419 2.57 -7.66 -1.31
CA CYS A 419 3.98 -7.26 -1.35
C CYS A 419 4.28 -6.29 -0.20
N ILE A 420 5.15 -6.70 0.73
CA ILE A 420 5.48 -5.95 1.95
C ILE A 420 6.87 -5.32 1.95
N SER A 421 7.75 -5.64 1.00
CA SER A 421 9.06 -5.00 0.86
C SER A 421 9.00 -3.76 -0.02
N ARG A 422 9.86 -2.78 0.24
CA ARG A 422 9.99 -1.50 -0.48
C ARG A 422 11.46 -1.08 -0.55
N GLN A 423 11.90 -0.64 -1.73
CA GLN A 423 13.29 -0.25 -2.04
C GLN A 423 13.53 1.23 -1.70
N ILE A 424 13.12 1.64 -0.51
CA ILE A 424 13.32 2.99 0.01
C ILE A 424 14.16 2.94 1.29
N TRP A 425 14.65 4.10 1.75
CA TRP A 425 15.55 4.13 2.90
C TRP A 425 14.83 4.39 4.22
N PHE A 426 13.74 5.14 4.20
CA PHE A 426 13.03 5.55 5.43
C PHE A 426 11.87 4.59 5.75
N GLY A 427 12.01 3.77 6.78
CA GLY A 427 10.98 2.83 7.22
C GLY A 427 11.52 1.79 8.20
N HIS A 428 10.72 0.76 8.47
CA HIS A 428 11.17 -0.40 9.25
C HIS A 428 12.00 -1.31 8.37
N GLN A 429 13.29 -1.44 8.63
CA GLN A 429 14.13 -2.37 7.88
C GLN A 429 13.67 -3.82 8.12
N ILE A 430 13.65 -4.62 7.06
CA ILE A 430 13.21 -6.02 7.14
C ILE A 430 14.17 -6.80 8.06
N PRO A 431 13.67 -7.58 9.04
CA PRO A 431 14.52 -8.34 9.97
C PRO A 431 14.99 -9.68 9.36
N ALA A 432 15.47 -9.62 8.11
CA ALA A 432 16.08 -10.72 7.39
C ALA A 432 17.57 -10.41 7.15
N TYR A 433 18.41 -11.42 7.23
CA TYR A 433 19.86 -11.31 7.14
C TYR A 433 20.38 -12.35 6.16
N TYR A 434 21.32 -11.94 5.32
CA TYR A 434 21.90 -12.74 4.25
C TYR A 434 23.37 -13.04 4.52
N LYS A 435 23.76 -14.28 4.24
CA LYS A 435 25.16 -14.72 4.16
C LYS A 435 25.31 -15.66 2.95
N GLY A 436 25.72 -15.10 1.81
CA GLY A 436 25.64 -15.81 0.53
C GLY A 436 24.18 -16.16 0.20
N ASP A 437 23.88 -17.44 -0.01
CA ASP A 437 22.52 -17.93 -0.27
C ASP A 437 21.73 -18.25 1.02
N GLU A 438 22.37 -18.19 2.19
CA GLU A 438 21.70 -18.43 3.48
C GLU A 438 20.89 -17.21 3.91
N ILE A 439 19.64 -17.46 4.34
CA ILE A 439 18.73 -16.45 4.86
C ILE A 439 18.42 -16.77 6.32
N TYR A 440 18.66 -15.81 7.21
CA TYR A 440 18.23 -15.86 8.60
C TYR A 440 17.20 -14.77 8.87
N VAL A 441 16.05 -15.12 9.44
CA VAL A 441 15.01 -14.17 9.87
C VAL A 441 14.90 -14.23 11.39
N GLY A 442 15.06 -13.10 12.06
CA GLY A 442 15.10 -13.09 13.53
C GLY A 442 14.99 -11.70 14.15
N LEU A 443 14.66 -11.67 15.45
CA LEU A 443 14.49 -10.43 16.20
C LEU A 443 15.79 -9.63 16.35
N GLU A 444 16.91 -10.34 16.36
CA GLU A 444 18.25 -9.77 16.51
C GLU A 444 19.15 -10.23 15.37
N LYS A 445 20.20 -9.46 15.10
CA LYS A 445 21.21 -9.84 14.12
C LYS A 445 21.90 -11.14 14.59
N PRO A 446 22.04 -12.15 13.71
CA PRO A 446 22.76 -13.37 14.05
C PRO A 446 24.24 -13.09 14.34
N LYS A 447 24.86 -13.91 15.19
CA LYS A 447 26.29 -13.78 15.54
C LYS A 447 27.17 -14.08 14.34
N GLY A 448 28.18 -13.23 14.10
CA GLY A 448 29.14 -13.33 13.00
C GLY A 448 29.14 -12.08 12.12
N ASP A 449 30.31 -11.70 11.60
CA ASP A 449 30.51 -10.40 10.94
C ASP A 449 30.00 -10.36 9.49
N ASP A 450 29.80 -11.52 8.85
CA ASP A 450 29.44 -11.62 7.43
C ASP A 450 27.94 -11.47 7.13
N TRP A 451 27.10 -11.28 8.14
CA TRP A 451 25.66 -11.14 7.95
C TRP A 451 25.29 -9.71 7.56
N VAL A 452 24.67 -9.57 6.39
CA VAL A 452 24.14 -8.29 5.88
C VAL A 452 22.62 -8.30 6.02
N GLN A 453 22.07 -7.30 6.68
CA GLN A 453 20.62 -7.16 6.80
C GLN A 453 20.03 -6.75 5.45
N ASP A 454 18.84 -7.26 5.14
CA ASP A 454 18.04 -6.84 3.99
C ASP A 454 17.94 -5.31 3.95
N GLU A 455 18.30 -4.72 2.81
CA GLU A 455 18.33 -3.26 2.67
C GLU A 455 16.93 -2.66 2.54
N ASP A 456 15.96 -3.48 2.13
CA ASP A 456 14.57 -3.10 1.97
C ASP A 456 13.92 -2.76 3.31
N VAL A 457 12.91 -1.89 3.23
CA VAL A 457 12.04 -1.58 4.35
C VAL A 457 10.64 -2.15 4.12
N LEU A 458 9.91 -2.32 5.21
CA LEU A 458 8.53 -2.76 5.19
C LEU A 458 7.60 -1.64 4.72
N ASP A 459 6.55 -2.05 4.01
CA ASP A 459 5.39 -1.24 3.68
C ASP A 459 4.86 -0.52 4.94
N THR A 460 4.53 0.77 4.82
CA THR A 460 3.90 1.54 5.89
C THR A 460 2.64 0.83 6.40
N TRP A 461 1.85 0.23 5.50
CA TRP A 461 0.63 -0.51 5.86
C TRP A 461 0.90 -1.74 6.72
N PHE A 462 2.12 -2.31 6.66
CA PHE A 462 2.53 -3.38 7.56
C PHE A 462 2.61 -2.86 8.99
N SER A 463 3.28 -1.74 9.22
CA SER A 463 3.34 -1.15 10.56
C SER A 463 2.00 -0.62 11.06
N SER A 464 1.24 0.09 10.22
CA SER A 464 -0.04 0.69 10.62
C SER A 464 -1.16 -0.34 10.75
N GLY A 465 -1.06 -1.50 10.10
CA GLY A 465 -1.96 -2.63 10.31
C GLY A 465 -1.93 -3.19 11.75
N MET A 466 -0.92 -2.86 12.56
CA MET A 466 -0.87 -3.26 13.98
C MET A 466 -1.40 -2.20 14.95
N TRP A 467 -1.87 -1.07 14.46
CA TRP A 467 -2.07 0.15 15.26
C TRP A 467 -3.00 -0.03 16.47
N THR A 468 -4.04 -0.84 16.36
CA THR A 468 -5.04 -1.06 17.43
C THR A 468 -4.52 -1.86 18.63
N PHE A 469 -3.38 -2.54 18.50
CA PHE A 469 -2.82 -3.38 19.56
C PHE A 469 -1.35 -3.10 19.85
N SER A 470 -0.55 -2.64 18.87
CA SER A 470 0.83 -2.18 19.11
C SER A 470 0.87 -0.90 19.95
N THR A 471 -0.14 -0.03 19.84
CA THR A 471 -0.27 1.15 20.69
C THR A 471 -0.66 0.81 22.13
N LEU A 472 -1.31 -0.35 22.32
CA LEU A 472 -1.64 -0.90 23.62
C LEU A 472 -0.50 -1.76 24.21
N GLY A 473 0.62 -1.91 23.49
CA GLY A 473 1.83 -2.52 24.01
C GLY A 473 2.12 -3.94 23.54
N TRP A 474 1.34 -4.49 22.59
CA TRP A 474 1.77 -5.71 21.88
C TRP A 474 3.14 -5.45 21.20
N PRO A 475 4.11 -6.40 21.24
CA PRO A 475 3.97 -7.82 21.55
C PRO A 475 3.98 -8.18 23.04
N GLU A 476 4.23 -7.20 23.92
CA GLU A 476 4.16 -7.41 25.35
C GLU A 476 2.70 -7.61 25.81
N LYS A 477 2.50 -8.46 26.81
CA LYS A 477 1.17 -8.73 27.41
C LYS A 477 0.84 -7.66 28.46
N THR A 478 0.75 -6.41 28.02
CA THR A 478 0.54 -5.28 28.94
C THR A 478 -0.87 -5.28 29.53
N LYS A 479 -1.04 -4.51 30.61
CA LYS A 479 -2.35 -4.24 31.20
C LYS A 479 -3.26 -3.47 30.23
N ASP A 480 -2.71 -2.57 29.43
CA ASP A 480 -3.45 -1.76 28.48
C ASP A 480 -4.03 -2.63 27.36
N LEU A 481 -3.24 -3.55 26.80
CA LEU A 481 -3.70 -4.52 25.81
C LEU A 481 -4.86 -5.35 26.37
N LYS A 482 -4.71 -5.91 27.56
CA LYS A 482 -5.77 -6.70 28.21
C LYS A 482 -7.05 -5.90 28.51
N THR A 483 -6.93 -4.60 28.75
CA THR A 483 -8.04 -3.77 29.23
C THR A 483 -8.82 -3.13 28.09
N TYR A 484 -8.11 -2.67 27.06
CA TYR A 484 -8.62 -1.76 26.05
C TYR A 484 -8.75 -2.38 24.66
N HIS A 485 -8.26 -3.61 24.46
CA HIS A 485 -8.50 -4.42 23.27
C HIS A 485 -9.68 -5.40 23.51
N PRO A 486 -10.52 -5.69 22.49
CA PRO A 486 -10.61 -5.00 21.21
C PRO A 486 -11.16 -3.58 21.37
N THR A 487 -10.85 -2.68 20.43
CA THR A 487 -11.37 -1.30 20.50
C THR A 487 -12.87 -1.27 20.17
N GLN A 488 -13.58 -0.23 20.60
CA GLN A 488 -15.04 -0.18 20.44
C GLN A 488 -15.46 0.37 19.07
N VAL A 489 -14.72 1.36 18.57
CA VAL A 489 -14.96 1.98 17.27
C VAL A 489 -13.61 2.24 16.59
N LEU A 490 -13.53 1.93 15.30
CA LEU A 490 -12.58 2.54 14.40
C LEU A 490 -13.33 3.55 13.54
N GLU A 491 -12.94 4.81 13.65
CA GLU A 491 -13.51 5.89 12.84
C GLU A 491 -12.51 6.32 11.78
N THR A 492 -12.90 6.30 10.51
CA THR A 492 -12.00 6.66 9.40
C THR A 492 -12.75 6.99 8.11
N GLY A 493 -12.06 7.55 7.12
CA GLY A 493 -12.62 7.78 5.79
C GLY A 493 -12.77 6.46 5.03
N TYR A 494 -13.83 6.32 4.24
CA TYR A 494 -14.10 5.08 3.47
C TYR A 494 -12.99 4.69 2.49
N GLU A 495 -12.11 5.62 2.13
CA GLU A 495 -11.06 5.40 1.13
C GLU A 495 -9.98 4.41 1.59
N ILE A 496 -9.73 4.28 2.90
CA ILE A 496 -8.71 3.37 3.44
C ILE A 496 -9.30 2.08 4.02
N ILE A 497 -10.54 1.73 3.65
CA ILE A 497 -11.16 0.46 4.03
C ILE A 497 -10.35 -0.74 3.52
N THR A 498 -9.84 -0.65 2.30
CA THR A 498 -9.05 -1.71 1.65
C THR A 498 -7.58 -1.67 2.08
N LEU A 499 -7.04 -0.47 2.35
CA LEU A 499 -5.63 -0.28 2.69
C LEU A 499 -5.30 -0.55 4.17
N TRP A 500 -6.18 -0.12 5.07
CA TRP A 500 -5.86 -0.06 6.49
C TRP A 500 -6.80 -0.92 7.34
N VAL A 501 -8.12 -0.77 7.15
CA VAL A 501 -9.11 -1.51 7.95
C VAL A 501 -8.93 -3.02 7.77
N SER A 502 -8.77 -3.48 6.53
CA SER A 502 -8.53 -4.90 6.23
C SER A 502 -7.23 -5.46 6.83
N ARG A 503 -6.14 -4.69 6.75
CA ARG A 503 -4.83 -5.07 7.30
C ARG A 503 -4.90 -5.17 8.82
N MET A 504 -5.58 -4.23 9.49
CA MET A 504 -5.83 -4.33 10.93
C MET A 504 -6.60 -5.58 11.32
N ILE A 505 -7.60 -5.97 10.53
CA ILE A 505 -8.37 -7.20 10.79
C ILE A 505 -7.47 -8.42 10.65
N MET A 506 -6.77 -8.57 9.52
CA MET A 506 -5.89 -9.73 9.29
C MET A 506 -4.76 -9.82 10.33
N MET A 507 -4.09 -8.70 10.63
CA MET A 507 -2.94 -8.69 11.54
C MET A 507 -3.36 -8.91 13.01
N SER A 508 -4.49 -8.37 13.44
CA SER A 508 -5.03 -8.64 14.79
C SER A 508 -5.43 -10.11 14.96
N LEU A 509 -6.13 -10.66 13.97
CA LEU A 509 -6.51 -12.08 13.98
C LEU A 509 -5.28 -13.00 13.98
N PHE A 510 -4.21 -12.63 13.26
CA PHE A 510 -2.96 -13.39 13.30
C PHE A 510 -2.22 -13.28 14.64
N ALA A 511 -2.04 -12.05 15.16
CA ALA A 511 -1.20 -11.82 16.32
C ALA A 511 -1.84 -12.30 17.62
N ILE A 512 -3.12 -11.98 17.81
CA ILE A 512 -3.83 -12.13 19.08
C ILE A 512 -5.13 -12.93 18.96
N ASN A 513 -5.53 -13.34 17.75
CA ASN A 513 -6.75 -14.12 17.49
C ASN A 513 -8.04 -13.46 18.00
N GLU A 514 -8.07 -12.13 17.97
CA GLU A 514 -9.22 -11.29 18.33
C GLU A 514 -9.42 -10.22 17.25
N ILE A 515 -10.66 -9.75 17.09
CA ILE A 515 -11.00 -8.64 16.18
C ILE A 515 -10.32 -7.34 16.65
N PRO A 516 -9.83 -6.46 15.76
CA PRO A 516 -9.18 -5.22 16.19
C PRO A 516 -10.14 -4.18 16.78
N PHE A 517 -11.40 -4.20 16.32
CA PHE A 517 -12.46 -3.26 16.67
C PHE A 517 -13.83 -3.94 16.49
N LYS A 518 -14.83 -3.49 17.26
CA LYS A 518 -16.22 -3.98 17.14
C LYS A 518 -17.02 -3.28 16.04
N ASN A 519 -16.81 -1.97 15.86
CA ASN A 519 -17.53 -1.17 14.88
C ASN A 519 -16.55 -0.38 14.00
N VAL A 520 -16.84 -0.27 12.71
CA VAL A 520 -16.09 0.55 11.76
C VAL A 520 -17.01 1.65 11.25
N TYR A 521 -16.82 2.88 11.71
CA TYR A 521 -17.55 4.03 11.21
C TYR A 521 -16.77 4.70 10.07
N LEU A 522 -17.39 4.71 8.89
CA LEU A 522 -16.81 5.22 7.65
C LEU A 522 -17.48 6.53 7.24
N HIS A 523 -16.80 7.65 7.47
CA HIS A 523 -17.31 8.97 7.10
C HIS A 523 -17.08 9.29 5.61
N GLY A 524 -17.85 10.25 5.10
CA GLY A 524 -17.73 10.77 3.74
C GLY A 524 -16.59 11.77 3.57
N MET A 525 -16.17 12.05 2.34
CA MET A 525 -15.03 12.93 2.07
C MET A 525 -15.43 14.41 2.08
N ILE A 526 -14.58 15.27 2.64
CA ILE A 526 -14.69 16.71 2.43
C ILE A 526 -14.23 17.04 1.02
N LEU A 527 -15.07 17.79 0.31
CA LEU A 527 -14.86 18.20 -1.07
C LEU A 527 -14.62 19.71 -1.12
N ASP A 528 -13.93 20.17 -2.16
CA ASP A 528 -13.85 21.57 -2.49
C ASP A 528 -15.20 22.11 -3.03
N LYS A 529 -15.24 23.40 -3.33
CA LYS A 529 -16.43 24.07 -3.91
C LYS A 529 -16.88 23.50 -5.27
N HIS A 530 -16.05 22.70 -5.92
CA HIS A 530 -16.31 22.06 -7.22
C HIS A 530 -16.66 20.58 -7.09
N GLY A 531 -16.82 20.06 -5.86
CA GLY A 531 -17.13 18.65 -5.62
C GLY A 531 -15.92 17.72 -5.82
N LYS A 532 -14.69 18.25 -5.95
CA LYS A 532 -13.48 17.42 -6.01
C LYS A 532 -12.98 17.18 -4.59
N LYS A 533 -12.55 15.95 -4.32
CA LYS A 533 -11.94 15.57 -3.03
C LYS A 533 -10.82 16.54 -2.66
N MET A 534 -10.87 17.07 -1.43
CA MET A 534 -9.75 17.82 -0.87
C MET A 534 -8.57 16.87 -0.64
N SER A 535 -7.46 17.12 -1.30
CA SER A 535 -6.18 16.45 -1.07
C SER A 535 -5.06 17.44 -1.28
N LYS A 536 -3.98 17.32 -0.50
CA LYS A 536 -2.82 18.23 -0.60
C LYS A 536 -2.22 18.28 -2.01
N SER A 537 -2.33 17.19 -2.77
CA SER A 537 -1.87 17.11 -4.15
C SER A 537 -2.64 18.01 -5.12
N LYS A 538 -3.82 18.51 -4.74
CA LYS A 538 -4.69 19.32 -5.61
C LYS A 538 -4.64 20.82 -5.31
N GLY A 539 -3.77 21.25 -4.39
CA GLY A 539 -3.75 22.60 -3.82
C GLY A 539 -4.70 22.74 -2.65
#